data_AF-A6MKS8-F1
#
_entry.id   AF-A6MKS8-F1
#
_cell.length_a   1.000
_cell.length_b   1.000
_cell.length_c   1.000
_cell.angle_alpha   90.00
_cell.angle_beta   90.00
_cell.angle_gamma   90.00
#
_symmetry.space_group_name_H-M   'P 1'
#
loop_
_entity.id
_entity.type
_entity.pdbx_description
1 polymer ?
#
loop_
_entity_poly.entity_id
_entity_poly.type
_entity_poly.pdbx_seq_one_letter_code
_entity_poly.pdbx_strand_id
1 'polypeptide(L)'
;GVVLWGDLSLSSSEEECWRLHDYLVDTLGPYVINVTRAAMACSHQQCHGHGRCAWRDPGQMEAFLHLWPNGSLEGWKFFSCHCYWGWAGPTCQEPRPGPKEAV
;
A
#
# COMPACT_ATOMS: atom_id res chain seq x y z
N GLY A 1 -2.71 -6.31 4.09
CA GLY A 1 -2.72 -6.89 2.74
C GLY A 1 -4.14 -6.96 2.23
N VAL A 2 -4.34 -7.54 1.05
CA VAL A 2 -5.67 -7.75 0.44
C VAL A 2 -5.85 -9.22 0.10
N VAL A 3 -7.09 -9.69 0.08
CA VAL A 3 -7.48 -11.00 -0.46
C VAL A 3 -8.36 -10.72 -1.66
N LEU A 4 -7.93 -11.17 -2.84
CA LEU A 4 -8.73 -11.13 -4.06
C LEU A 4 -9.54 -12.41 -4.11
N TRP A 5 -10.86 -12.29 -4.03
CA TRP A 5 -11.78 -13.42 -4.04
C TRP A 5 -12.78 -13.26 -5.19
N GLY A 6 -13.05 -14.35 -5.88
CA GLY A 6 -14.01 -14.43 -6.98
C GLY A 6 -14.86 -15.68 -6.87
N ASP A 7 -16.03 -15.66 -7.50
CA ASP A 7 -16.94 -16.80 -7.50
C ASP A 7 -16.62 -17.79 -8.63
N LEU A 8 -17.26 -18.97 -8.60
CA LEU A 8 -16.99 -20.06 -9.54
C LEU A 8 -17.38 -19.73 -11.00
N SER A 9 -18.24 -18.74 -11.23
CA SER A 9 -18.65 -18.34 -12.58
C SER A 9 -17.46 -17.87 -13.43
N LEU A 10 -16.45 -17.25 -12.81
CA LEU A 10 -15.20 -16.79 -13.43
C LEU A 10 -14.31 -17.95 -13.95
N SER A 11 -14.67 -19.19 -13.66
CA SER A 11 -13.98 -20.41 -14.10
C SER A 11 -14.94 -21.44 -14.71
N SER A 12 -16.12 -20.99 -15.16
CA SER A 12 -17.21 -21.88 -15.58
C SER A 12 -17.00 -22.51 -16.97
N SER A 13 -16.12 -21.94 -17.80
CA SER A 13 -15.78 -22.43 -19.13
C SER A 13 -14.32 -22.13 -19.48
N GLU A 14 -13.81 -22.77 -20.53
CA GLU A 14 -12.47 -22.46 -21.06
C GLU A 14 -12.35 -20.99 -21.48
N GLU A 15 -13.37 -20.45 -22.16
CA GLU A 15 -13.41 -19.05 -22.59
C GLU A 15 -13.36 -18.08 -21.40
N GLU A 16 -14.11 -18.35 -20.33
CA GLU A 16 -14.12 -17.49 -19.14
C GLU A 16 -12.80 -17.58 -18.37
N CYS A 17 -12.18 -18.76 -18.31
CA CYS A 17 -10.84 -18.92 -17.75
C CYS A 17 -9.79 -18.09 -18.52
N TRP A 18 -9.85 -18.08 -19.86
CA TRP A 18 -8.94 -17.26 -20.68
C TRP A 18 -9.21 -15.77 -20.52
N ARG A 19 -10.48 -15.35 -20.45
CA ARG A 19 -10.84 -13.97 -20.16
C ARG A 19 -10.32 -13.51 -18.79
N LEU A 20 -10.43 -14.37 -17.77
CA LEU A 20 -9.87 -14.12 -16.44
C LEU A 20 -8.34 -14.03 -16.51
N HIS A 21 -7.69 -14.96 -17.21
CA HIS A 21 -6.24 -14.93 -17.43
C HIS A 21 -5.79 -13.60 -18.02
N ASP A 22 -6.41 -13.14 -19.10
CA ASP A 22 -6.03 -11.89 -19.77
C ASP A 22 -6.25 -10.68 -18.86
N TYR A 23 -7.35 -10.67 -18.10
CA TYR A 23 -7.56 -9.63 -17.09
C TYR A 23 -6.45 -9.62 -16.01
N LEU A 24 -6.04 -10.80 -15.54
CA LEU A 24 -4.99 -10.94 -14.53
C LEU A 24 -3.63 -10.50 -15.07
N VAL A 25 -3.28 -10.87 -16.30
CA VAL A 25 -1.97 -10.57 -16.89
C VAL A 25 -1.88 -9.12 -17.36
N ASP A 26 -2.91 -8.61 -18.03
CA ASP A 26 -2.82 -7.31 -18.71
C ASP A 26 -3.26 -6.15 -17.84
N THR A 27 -4.17 -6.39 -16.88
CA THR A 27 -4.77 -5.31 -16.08
C THR A 27 -4.43 -5.43 -14.59
N LEU A 28 -4.90 -6.50 -13.94
CA LEU A 28 -4.86 -6.59 -12.48
C LEU A 28 -3.44 -6.81 -11.96
N GLY A 29 -2.67 -7.71 -12.57
CA GLY A 29 -1.30 -8.01 -12.17
C GLY A 29 -0.38 -6.78 -12.20
N PRO A 30 -0.28 -6.05 -13.33
CA PRO A 30 0.48 -4.81 -13.41
C PRO A 30 0.03 -3.76 -12.38
N TYR A 31 -1.28 -3.63 -12.15
CA TYR A 31 -1.82 -2.72 -11.15
C TYR A 31 -1.43 -3.11 -9.73
N VAL A 32 -1.57 -4.39 -9.36
CA VAL A 32 -1.17 -4.93 -8.05
C VAL A 32 0.33 -4.72 -7.81
N ILE A 33 1.17 -4.96 -8.82
CA ILE A 33 2.61 -4.69 -8.75
C ILE A 33 2.86 -3.19 -8.50
N ASN A 34 2.15 -2.30 -9.21
CA ASN A 34 2.29 -0.86 -9.06
C ASN A 34 1.95 -0.41 -7.63
N VAL A 35 0.75 -0.73 -7.13
CA VAL A 35 0.34 -0.33 -5.77
C VAL A 35 1.21 -0.95 -4.68
N THR A 36 1.66 -2.19 -4.87
CA THR A 36 2.54 -2.85 -3.90
C THR A 36 3.89 -2.15 -3.83
N ARG A 37 4.50 -1.85 -5.00
CA ARG A 37 5.76 -1.11 -5.05
C ARG A 37 5.62 0.31 -4.51
N ALA A 38 4.51 0.99 -4.77
CA ALA A 38 4.24 2.32 -4.22
C ALA A 38 4.13 2.29 -2.69
N ALA A 39 3.42 1.30 -2.14
CA ALA A 39 3.29 1.11 -0.69
C ALA A 39 4.65 0.82 -0.03
N MET A 40 5.48 -0.05 -0.64
CA MET A 40 6.83 -0.34 -0.17
C MET A 40 7.73 0.90 -0.23
N ALA A 41 7.73 1.62 -1.36
CA ALA A 41 8.51 2.85 -1.53
C ALA A 41 8.12 3.91 -0.49
N CYS A 42 6.82 4.13 -0.27
CA CYS A 42 6.35 5.07 0.74
C CYS A 42 6.77 4.67 2.16
N SER A 43 6.65 3.37 2.50
CA SER A 43 7.13 2.85 3.78
C SER A 43 8.61 3.14 4.00
N HIS A 44 9.47 2.84 3.02
CA HIS A 44 10.91 3.05 3.14
C HIS A 44 11.32 4.52 3.13
N GLN A 45 10.74 5.32 2.25
CA GLN A 45 11.19 6.70 2.03
C GLN A 45 10.58 7.71 2.99
N GLN A 46 9.31 7.52 3.42
CA GLN A 46 8.62 8.46 4.33
C GLN A 46 8.57 7.95 5.77
N CYS A 47 8.50 6.63 5.96
CA CYS A 47 8.35 6.01 7.27
C CYS A 47 9.57 5.20 7.71
N HIS A 48 10.73 5.40 7.06
CA HIS A 48 12.01 4.73 7.35
C HIS A 48 11.96 3.18 7.36
N GLY A 49 10.97 2.58 6.70
CA GLY A 49 10.73 1.13 6.74
C GLY A 49 10.13 0.63 8.05
N HIS A 50 9.75 1.54 8.95
CA HIS A 50 9.24 1.26 10.29
C HIS A 50 7.75 1.62 10.45
N GLY A 51 7.07 1.85 9.34
CA GLY A 51 5.64 2.11 9.31
C GLY A 51 5.06 1.95 7.93
N ARG A 52 3.74 2.02 7.86
CA ARG A 52 2.98 2.03 6.60
C ARG A 52 2.38 3.42 6.36
N CYS A 53 2.28 3.81 5.11
CA CYS A 53 1.56 5.03 4.75
C CYS A 53 0.05 4.79 4.80
N ALA A 54 -0.68 5.72 5.42
CA ALA A 54 -2.13 5.74 5.48
C ALA A 54 -2.62 7.16 5.16
N TRP A 55 -3.88 7.31 4.73
CA TRP A 55 -4.43 8.64 4.50
C TRP A 55 -4.33 9.50 5.75
N ARG A 56 -3.90 10.74 5.56
CA ARG A 56 -3.84 11.74 6.63
C ARG A 56 -5.24 12.12 7.11
N ASP A 57 -6.17 12.26 6.17
CA ASP A 57 -7.57 12.56 6.42
C ASP A 57 -8.45 11.46 5.79
N PRO A 58 -9.25 10.73 6.58
CA PRO A 58 -10.16 9.70 6.08
C PRO A 58 -11.17 10.19 5.03
N GLY A 59 -11.46 11.50 4.96
CA GLY A 59 -12.36 12.10 3.98
C GLY A 59 -11.76 12.30 2.59
N GLN A 60 -10.46 12.07 2.41
CA GLN A 60 -9.78 12.24 1.11
C GLN A 60 -9.90 10.98 0.25
N MET A 61 -11.08 10.77 -0.34
CA MET A 61 -11.39 9.60 -1.19
C MET A 61 -10.69 9.60 -2.56
N GLU A 62 -10.00 10.67 -2.96
CA GLU A 62 -9.42 10.81 -4.30
C GLU A 62 -7.89 10.55 -4.35
N ALA A 63 -7.24 10.31 -3.21
CA ALA A 63 -5.79 10.12 -3.15
C ALA A 63 -5.42 8.63 -3.23
N PHE A 64 -4.92 8.18 -4.37
CA PHE A 64 -4.45 6.80 -4.54
C PHE A 64 -2.92 6.69 -4.44
N LEU A 65 -2.45 5.65 -3.75
CA LEU A 65 -1.01 5.38 -3.61
C LEU A 65 -0.49 4.58 -4.82
N HIS A 66 -0.17 5.29 -5.89
CA HIS A 66 0.45 4.75 -7.10
C HIS A 66 1.88 5.26 -7.28
N LEU A 67 2.68 4.51 -8.03
CA LEU A 67 3.97 4.99 -8.53
C LEU A 67 3.71 6.06 -9.59
N TRP A 68 4.09 7.31 -9.31
CA TRP A 68 4.07 8.37 -10.31
C TRP A 68 5.28 8.24 -11.26
N PRO A 69 5.14 8.46 -12.59
CA PRO A 69 6.21 8.25 -13.57
C PRO A 69 7.49 9.06 -13.32
N ASN A 70 7.40 10.15 -12.57
CA ASN A 70 8.49 11.07 -12.26
C ASN A 70 9.02 10.93 -10.82
N GLY A 71 8.52 9.95 -10.05
CA GLY A 71 8.88 9.79 -8.63
C GLY A 71 8.53 11.01 -7.76
N SER A 72 7.61 11.88 -8.21
CA SER A 72 7.31 13.10 -7.48
C SER A 72 6.60 12.77 -6.17
N LEU A 73 7.23 13.22 -5.08
CA LEU A 73 6.74 13.13 -3.69
C LEU A 73 5.41 13.88 -3.46
N GLU A 74 4.86 14.55 -4.48
CA GLU A 74 3.62 15.32 -4.37
C GLU A 74 2.41 14.46 -4.05
N GLY A 75 2.35 13.24 -4.59
CA GLY A 75 1.29 12.29 -4.27
C GLY A 75 1.32 11.82 -2.81
N TRP A 76 2.46 11.94 -2.12
CA TRP A 76 2.62 11.45 -0.74
C TRP A 76 2.23 12.48 0.32
N LYS A 77 1.95 13.73 -0.07
CA LYS A 77 1.48 14.79 0.84
C LYS A 77 0.17 14.42 1.56
N PHE A 78 -0.65 13.60 0.91
CA PHE A 78 -1.94 13.12 1.43
C PHE A 78 -1.82 11.96 2.40
N PHE A 79 -0.61 11.43 2.60
CA PHE A 79 -0.36 10.28 3.46
C PHE A 79 0.44 10.69 4.72
N SER A 80 0.24 9.93 5.79
CA SER A 80 0.99 9.98 7.03
C SER A 80 1.46 8.58 7.42
N CYS A 81 2.49 8.51 8.26
CA CYS A 81 3.02 7.25 8.71
C CYS A 81 2.22 6.68 9.88
N HIS A 82 1.79 5.43 9.75
CA HIS A 82 1.31 4.60 10.84
C HIS A 82 2.42 3.61 11.21
N CYS A 83 3.12 3.90 12.29
CA CYS A 83 4.29 3.13 12.72
C CYS A 83 3.94 1.72 13.16
N TYR A 84 4.87 0.80 12.89
CA TYR A 84 4.84 -0.55 13.42
C TYR A 84 5.15 -0.56 14.92
N TRP A 85 4.91 -1.70 15.55
CA TRP A 85 5.21 -1.86 16.97
C TRP A 85 6.71 -1.60 17.25
N GLY A 86 6.98 -0.85 18.31
CA GLY A 86 8.34 -0.43 18.66
C GLY A 86 8.83 0.87 18.03
N TRP A 87 8.01 1.56 17.22
CA TRP A 87 8.40 2.81 16.55
C TRP A 87 7.39 3.97 16.73
N ALA A 88 7.89 5.19 16.79
CA ALA A 88 7.16 6.43 17.06
C ALA A 88 7.71 7.61 16.24
N GLY A 89 7.07 8.75 16.41
CA GLY A 89 7.33 9.97 15.66
C GLY A 89 6.56 10.05 14.34
N PRO A 90 6.57 11.22 13.68
CA PRO A 90 5.81 11.47 12.46
C PRO A 90 6.29 10.65 11.24
N THR A 91 7.53 10.16 11.27
CA THR A 91 8.18 9.38 10.21
C THR A 91 8.66 8.01 10.69
N CYS A 92 8.23 7.57 11.88
CA CYS A 92 8.58 6.26 12.47
C CYS A 92 10.08 6.02 12.67
N GLN A 93 10.87 7.08 12.86
CA GLN A 93 12.31 6.96 13.04
C GLN A 93 12.71 6.74 14.50
N GLU A 94 11.83 7.07 15.45
CA GLU A 94 12.13 6.99 16.87
C GLU A 94 11.71 5.62 17.42
N PRO A 95 12.56 4.90 18.16
CA PRO A 95 12.11 3.71 18.88
C PRO A 95 11.14 4.12 20.00
N ARG A 96 10.03 3.37 20.16
CA ARG A 96 9.12 3.57 21.30
C ARG A 96 9.83 3.14 22.58
N PRO A 97 9.88 4.00 23.62
CA PRO A 97 10.40 3.59 24.92
C PRO A 97 9.62 2.39 25.43
N GLY A 98 10.33 1.41 26.00
CA GLY A 98 9.68 0.29 26.66
C GLY A 98 8.91 0.77 27.90
N PRO A 99 8.00 -0.05 28.46
CA PRO A 99 7.26 0.29 29.69
C PRO A 99 8.15 0.65 30.89
N LYS A 100 9.45 0.33 30.84
CA LYS A 100 10.43 0.59 31.90
C LYS A 100 11.22 1.90 31.72
N GLU A 101 11.11 2.54 30.57
CA GLU A 101 11.88 3.75 30.20
C GLU A 101 10.99 5.00 30.12
N ALA A 102 9.67 4.84 30.25
CA ALA A 102 8.71 5.91 30.42
C ALA A 102 8.57 6.25 31.91
N VAL A 103 9.61 6.84 32.51
CA VAL A 103 9.58 7.49 33.84
C VAL A 103 10.00 8.94 33.69
#